data_AF-A0A6V8LF15-F1
#
_entry.id   AF-A0A6V8LF15-F1
#
_cell.length_a   1.000
_cell.length_b   1.000
_cell.length_c   1.000
_cell.angle_alpha   90.00
_cell.angle_beta   90.00
_cell.angle_gamma   90.00
#
_symmetry.space_group_name_H-M   'P 1'
#
loop_
_entity.id
_entity.type
_entity.pdbx_description
1 polymer ?
#
loop_
_entity_poly.entity_id
_entity_poly.type
_entity_poly.pdbx_seq_one_letter_code
_entity_poly.pdbx_strand_id
1 'polypeptide(L)'
;MVEDDTVADDSDQVVVLGGEMAAAAAAERRHTPTGPSPIAGIRYPVGSGDLWRWVDRPEDAAVSAFVGEYTGSDVQGQAALRANLSMGDLYTVLLFARRRAFWAIRTADPGAVVDAFDALSAVDIERVDWRDVSVAAMFAAYAAAGSGVTALAAAAAVSRAEPQVAEVIAAAVDEDEIDLADSCGYRVVATADGAALFEDDGESYEPDRDLVPIALGVAAAVEQDGRYRVEGVGIGQELPPIWVGADVDRRVAAAVEGMTGCMTVTAAPVGGQVRSPGRHFLNVYLAEAATAEQAVIVARGADSIEGTRSVVSGIAARRLCAVVVAASTSADQPPIETAASLDRLRSKIADLLG
;
A
#
# COMPACT_ATOMS: atom_id res chain seq x y z
N MET A 1 9.03 -43.14 31.54
CA MET A 1 9.88 -42.27 30.70
C MET A 1 8.95 -41.65 29.70
N VAL A 2 8.49 -40.45 30.02
CA VAL A 2 7.80 -39.55 29.10
C VAL A 2 8.85 -38.46 28.90
N GLU A 3 9.39 -38.37 27.70
CA GLU A 3 10.29 -37.27 27.32
C GLU A 3 9.41 -36.03 27.15
N ASP A 4 9.76 -35.01 27.91
CA ASP A 4 9.13 -33.70 27.96
C ASP A 4 9.83 -32.83 26.90
N ASP A 5 9.23 -32.77 25.71
CA ASP A 5 9.65 -31.86 24.64
C ASP A 5 9.22 -30.44 25.03
N THR A 6 10.11 -29.74 25.74
CA THR A 6 10.00 -28.30 25.91
C THR A 6 10.26 -27.63 24.57
N VAL A 7 9.19 -27.30 23.85
CA VAL A 7 9.21 -26.32 22.76
C VAL A 7 9.70 -25.00 23.36
N ALA A 8 10.89 -24.57 22.98
CA ALA A 8 11.41 -23.28 23.37
C ALA A 8 10.50 -22.20 22.75
N ASP A 9 9.91 -21.40 23.63
CA ASP A 9 9.10 -20.24 23.29
C ASP A 9 9.98 -19.20 22.58
N ASP A 10 9.84 -19.08 21.25
CA ASP A 10 10.58 -18.13 20.40
C ASP A 10 10.01 -16.70 20.51
N SER A 11 9.19 -16.43 21.54
CA SER A 11 8.48 -15.16 21.77
C SER A 11 9.37 -13.99 22.18
N ASP A 12 10.68 -14.21 22.39
CA ASP A 12 11.64 -13.21 22.88
C ASP A 12 12.54 -12.62 21.77
N GLN A 13 12.28 -12.91 20.49
CA GLN A 13 13.02 -12.26 19.41
C GLN A 13 12.71 -10.76 19.33
N VAL A 14 13.73 -9.94 19.65
CA VAL A 14 13.65 -8.49 19.50
C VAL A 14 13.51 -8.13 18.02
N VAL A 15 12.32 -7.70 17.61
CA VAL A 15 12.07 -7.19 16.26
C VAL A 15 12.74 -5.82 16.12
N VAL A 16 13.73 -5.72 15.24
CA VAL A 16 14.42 -4.45 14.93
C VAL A 16 13.84 -3.89 13.63
N LEU A 17 13.10 -2.79 13.74
CA LEU A 17 12.57 -2.08 12.57
C LEU A 17 13.71 -1.69 11.62
N GLY A 18 13.59 -2.11 10.35
CA GLY A 18 14.59 -1.86 9.31
C GLY A 18 15.77 -2.84 9.30
N GLY A 19 15.79 -3.86 10.16
CA GLY A 19 16.83 -4.89 10.19
C GLY A 19 16.99 -5.61 8.84
N GLU A 20 15.87 -6.04 8.24
CA GLU A 20 15.85 -6.75 6.96
C GLU A 20 16.42 -5.89 5.81
N MET A 21 15.95 -4.64 5.70
CA MET A 21 16.48 -3.69 4.71
C MET A 21 17.98 -3.42 4.91
N ALA A 22 18.45 -3.37 6.16
CA ALA A 22 19.87 -3.18 6.46
C ALA A 22 20.70 -4.40 6.05
N ALA A 23 20.18 -5.62 6.26
CA ALA A 23 20.79 -6.87 5.82
C ALA A 23 20.85 -6.95 4.30
N ALA A 24 19.75 -6.63 3.61
CA ALA A 24 19.68 -6.55 2.15
C ALA A 24 20.70 -5.59 1.55
N ALA A 25 20.80 -4.38 2.13
CA ALA A 25 21.79 -3.39 1.72
C ALA A 25 23.24 -3.87 1.98
N ALA A 26 23.47 -4.69 3.01
CA ALA A 26 24.77 -5.28 3.28
C ALA A 26 25.12 -6.42 2.30
N ALA A 27 24.14 -7.21 1.87
CA ALA A 27 24.30 -8.19 0.80
C ALA A 27 24.61 -7.51 -0.53
N GLU A 28 23.85 -6.47 -0.90
CA GLU A 28 24.11 -5.69 -2.13
C GLU A 28 25.51 -5.07 -2.14
N ARG A 29 26.02 -4.57 -1.00
CA ARG A 29 27.41 -4.06 -0.93
C ARG A 29 28.49 -5.12 -1.19
N ARG A 30 28.19 -6.40 -0.92
CA ARG A 30 29.10 -7.52 -1.17
C ARG A 30 28.94 -8.08 -2.59
N HIS A 31 27.81 -7.78 -3.23
CA HIS A 31 27.50 -8.24 -4.57
C HIS A 31 28.45 -7.61 -5.60
N THR A 32 28.99 -8.42 -6.50
CA THR A 32 29.84 -7.98 -7.61
C THR A 32 29.26 -8.53 -8.91
N PRO A 33 28.54 -7.71 -9.69
CA PRO A 33 27.93 -8.18 -10.93
C PRO A 33 29.02 -8.51 -11.95
N THR A 34 28.74 -9.49 -12.81
CA THR A 34 29.67 -9.96 -13.85
C THR A 34 29.50 -9.19 -15.18
N GLY A 35 28.41 -8.46 -15.31
CA GLY A 35 28.06 -7.63 -16.47
C GLY A 35 27.07 -6.51 -16.10
N PRO A 36 26.60 -5.75 -17.09
CA PRO A 36 25.55 -4.74 -16.86
C PRO A 36 24.22 -5.42 -16.52
N SER A 37 23.40 -4.72 -15.72
CA SER A 37 22.03 -5.16 -15.46
C SER A 37 21.20 -5.16 -16.75
N PRO A 38 20.40 -6.21 -17.03
CA PRO A 38 19.57 -6.30 -18.22
C PRO A 38 18.43 -5.27 -18.24
N ILE A 39 18.05 -4.72 -17.08
CA ILE A 39 17.02 -3.69 -16.94
C ILE A 39 17.59 -2.34 -16.46
N ALA A 40 18.90 -2.14 -16.63
CA ALA A 40 19.59 -0.92 -16.21
C ALA A 40 18.90 0.34 -16.74
N GLY A 41 18.50 1.22 -15.82
CA GLY A 41 17.89 2.51 -16.14
C GLY A 41 16.37 2.48 -16.31
N ILE A 42 15.73 1.31 -16.27
CA ILE A 42 14.27 1.22 -16.16
C ILE A 42 13.87 1.66 -14.76
N ARG A 43 13.03 2.69 -14.66
CA ARG A 43 12.52 3.20 -13.38
C ARG A 43 11.06 3.57 -13.53
N TYR A 44 10.23 2.94 -12.72
CA TYR A 44 8.84 3.33 -12.62
C TYR A 44 8.70 4.77 -12.11
N PRO A 45 7.87 5.59 -12.75
CA PRO A 45 7.50 6.89 -12.21
C PRO A 45 6.84 6.77 -10.83
N VAL A 46 6.93 7.83 -10.03
CA VAL A 46 6.18 7.94 -8.76
C VAL A 46 4.70 7.65 -9.01
N GLY A 47 4.12 6.82 -8.14
CA GLY A 47 2.73 6.39 -8.23
C GLY A 47 2.44 5.21 -9.16
N SER A 48 3.47 4.59 -9.73
CA SER A 48 3.26 3.32 -10.45
C SER A 48 2.96 2.15 -9.50
N GLY A 49 3.25 2.28 -8.22
CA GLY A 49 2.89 1.30 -7.19
C GLY A 49 1.54 1.56 -6.53
N ASP A 50 0.81 2.60 -6.95
CA ASP A 50 -0.51 2.90 -6.42
C ASP A 50 -1.46 1.73 -6.78
N LEU A 51 -1.99 1.01 -5.78
CA LEU A 51 -2.90 -0.12 -6.00
C LEU A 51 -4.39 0.27 -5.91
N TRP A 52 -4.67 1.50 -5.48
CA TRP A 52 -6.02 2.06 -5.44
C TRP A 52 -6.52 2.51 -6.83
N ARG A 53 -5.63 2.58 -7.83
CA ARG A 53 -5.95 2.86 -9.24
C ARG A 53 -4.95 2.18 -10.17
N TRP A 54 -5.39 1.84 -11.38
CA TRP A 54 -4.47 1.37 -12.42
C TRP A 54 -3.97 2.53 -13.29
N VAL A 55 -2.68 2.51 -13.62
CA VAL A 55 -2.07 3.41 -14.61
C VAL A 55 -1.15 2.57 -15.49
N ASP A 56 -1.37 2.58 -16.80
CA ASP A 56 -0.49 1.91 -17.76
C ASP A 56 0.91 2.52 -17.75
N ARG A 57 1.93 1.65 -17.78
CA ARG A 57 3.34 2.08 -17.75
C ARG A 57 4.13 1.38 -18.85
N PRO A 58 4.84 2.13 -19.72
CA PRO A 58 5.71 1.50 -20.73
C PRO A 58 6.82 0.65 -20.10
N GLU A 59 7.20 0.93 -18.85
CA GLU A 59 8.14 0.13 -18.07
C GLU A 59 7.67 -1.32 -17.89
N ASP A 60 6.35 -1.57 -17.82
CA ASP A 60 5.82 -2.94 -17.71
C ASP A 60 6.24 -3.80 -18.90
N ALA A 61 6.21 -3.24 -20.13
CA ALA A 61 6.61 -3.96 -21.33
C ALA A 61 8.12 -4.25 -21.35
N ALA A 62 8.94 -3.34 -20.84
CA ALA A 62 10.38 -3.50 -20.79
C ALA A 62 10.80 -4.54 -19.73
N VAL A 63 10.16 -4.56 -18.56
CA VAL A 63 10.39 -5.60 -17.54
C VAL A 63 9.83 -6.95 -18.01
N SER A 64 8.67 -6.97 -18.68
CA SER A 64 8.12 -8.19 -19.27
C SER A 64 9.07 -8.83 -20.29
N ALA A 65 9.74 -8.02 -21.14
CA ALA A 65 10.74 -8.52 -22.07
C ALA A 65 11.93 -9.20 -21.35
N PHE A 66 12.42 -8.58 -20.26
CA PHE A 66 13.45 -9.20 -19.41
C PHE A 66 12.97 -10.51 -18.78
N VAL A 67 11.75 -10.54 -18.23
CA VAL A 67 11.16 -11.75 -17.64
C VAL A 67 11.05 -12.86 -18.67
N GLY A 68 10.67 -12.55 -19.92
CA GLY A 68 10.64 -13.51 -21.02
C GLY A 68 12.02 -14.05 -21.40
N GLU A 69 13.06 -13.22 -21.41
CA GLU A 69 14.45 -13.67 -21.63
C GLU A 69 14.94 -14.57 -20.48
N TYR A 70 14.61 -14.19 -19.25
CA TYR A 70 14.93 -14.95 -18.05
C TYR A 70 14.29 -16.34 -18.07
N THR A 71 12.98 -16.43 -18.31
CA THR A 71 12.26 -17.72 -18.29
C THR A 71 12.59 -18.60 -19.50
N GLY A 72 12.98 -18.00 -20.63
CA GLY A 72 13.47 -18.71 -21.81
C GLY A 72 14.93 -19.20 -21.72
N SER A 73 15.69 -18.74 -20.74
CA SER A 73 17.08 -19.15 -20.51
C SER A 73 17.17 -20.49 -19.77
N ASP A 74 18.31 -21.18 -19.90
CA ASP A 74 18.62 -22.34 -19.07
C ASP A 74 18.99 -21.93 -17.63
N VAL A 75 19.23 -22.91 -16.75
CA VAL A 75 19.55 -22.66 -15.33
C VAL A 75 20.77 -21.75 -15.16
N GLN A 76 21.79 -21.90 -16.01
CA GLN A 76 23.00 -21.07 -15.93
C GLN A 76 22.73 -19.64 -16.41
N GLY A 77 21.95 -19.48 -17.49
CA GLY A 77 21.51 -18.19 -18.00
C GLY A 77 20.62 -17.45 -17.00
N GLN A 78 19.68 -18.15 -16.36
CA GLN A 78 18.83 -17.61 -15.29
C GLN A 78 19.69 -17.08 -14.13
N ALA A 79 20.61 -17.89 -13.62
CA ALA A 79 21.51 -17.47 -12.55
C ALA A 79 22.37 -16.25 -12.97
N ALA A 80 22.89 -16.24 -14.20
CA ALA A 80 23.69 -15.13 -14.70
C ALA A 80 22.91 -13.82 -14.86
N LEU A 81 21.67 -13.88 -15.39
CA LEU A 81 20.80 -12.72 -15.52
C LEU A 81 20.45 -12.12 -14.15
N ARG A 82 20.04 -12.96 -13.20
CA ARG A 82 19.71 -12.56 -11.82
C ARG A 82 20.91 -11.98 -11.08
N ALA A 83 22.08 -12.60 -11.22
CA ALA A 83 23.33 -12.11 -10.63
C ALA A 83 23.86 -10.80 -11.23
N ASN A 84 23.22 -10.24 -12.26
CA ASN A 84 23.57 -8.92 -12.79
C ASN A 84 22.54 -7.83 -12.43
N LEU A 85 21.42 -8.18 -11.80
CA LEU A 85 20.47 -7.20 -11.28
C LEU A 85 21.08 -6.50 -10.06
N SER A 86 20.98 -5.17 -9.98
CA SER A 86 21.24 -4.44 -8.73
C SER A 86 20.04 -4.52 -7.77
N MET A 87 20.21 -4.13 -6.51
CA MET A 87 19.10 -4.00 -5.55
C MET A 87 17.96 -3.13 -6.10
N GLY A 88 18.27 -2.03 -6.80
CA GLY A 88 17.26 -1.17 -7.42
C GLY A 88 16.51 -1.85 -8.56
N ASP A 89 17.18 -2.72 -9.31
CA ASP A 89 16.57 -3.51 -10.38
C ASP A 89 15.67 -4.61 -9.78
N LEU A 90 16.09 -5.24 -8.68
CA LEU A 90 15.28 -6.21 -7.95
C LEU A 90 13.98 -5.58 -7.44
N TYR A 91 14.01 -4.37 -6.87
CA TYR A 91 12.78 -3.65 -6.52
C TYR A 91 11.93 -3.24 -7.73
N THR A 92 12.55 -3.03 -8.90
CA THR A 92 11.82 -2.79 -10.14
C THR A 92 11.09 -4.06 -10.61
N VAL A 93 11.71 -5.23 -10.49
CA VAL A 93 11.09 -6.53 -10.76
C VAL A 93 9.97 -6.84 -9.76
N LEU A 94 10.19 -6.59 -8.46
CA LEU A 94 9.15 -6.76 -7.43
C LEU A 94 7.94 -5.85 -7.66
N LEU A 95 8.18 -4.58 -8.01
CA LEU A 95 7.09 -3.66 -8.34
C LEU A 95 6.34 -4.12 -9.59
N PHE A 96 7.03 -4.60 -10.61
CA PHE A 96 6.38 -5.21 -11.78
C PHE A 96 5.52 -6.42 -11.37
N ALA A 97 6.05 -7.35 -10.56
CA ALA A 97 5.29 -8.52 -10.09
C ALA A 97 4.00 -8.11 -9.37
N ARG A 98 4.08 -7.14 -8.45
CA ARG A 98 2.92 -6.57 -7.74
C ARG A 98 1.92 -5.94 -8.71
N ARG A 99 2.39 -5.17 -9.68
CA ARG A 99 1.53 -4.55 -10.71
C ARG A 99 0.81 -5.60 -11.56
N ARG A 100 1.50 -6.67 -11.97
CA ARG A 100 0.89 -7.76 -12.75
C ARG A 100 -0.12 -8.56 -11.93
N ALA A 101 0.19 -8.85 -10.66
CA ALA A 101 -0.78 -9.46 -9.74
C ALA A 101 -2.02 -8.56 -9.55
N PHE A 102 -1.84 -7.25 -9.34
CA PHE A 102 -2.96 -6.32 -9.24
C PHE A 102 -3.79 -6.24 -10.53
N TRP A 103 -3.15 -6.20 -11.70
CA TRP A 103 -3.86 -6.26 -12.98
C TRP A 103 -4.68 -7.54 -13.14
N ALA A 104 -4.12 -8.69 -12.73
CA ALA A 104 -4.83 -9.96 -12.72
C ALA A 104 -6.05 -9.94 -11.77
N ILE A 105 -5.92 -9.43 -10.55
CA ILE A 105 -7.05 -9.24 -9.61
C ILE A 105 -8.15 -8.39 -10.26
N ARG A 106 -7.75 -7.31 -10.94
CA ARG A 106 -8.66 -6.36 -11.55
C ARG A 106 -9.40 -6.90 -12.77
N THR A 107 -8.75 -7.72 -13.58
CA THR A 107 -9.22 -8.10 -14.92
C THR A 107 -9.46 -9.59 -15.12
N ALA A 108 -9.13 -10.40 -14.11
CA ALA A 108 -9.06 -11.86 -14.19
C ALA A 108 -8.15 -12.36 -15.33
N ASP A 109 -7.10 -11.62 -15.68
CA ASP A 109 -6.13 -11.98 -16.72
C ASP A 109 -5.13 -13.04 -16.21
N PRO A 110 -5.22 -14.30 -16.68
CA PRO A 110 -4.31 -15.35 -16.24
C PRO A 110 -2.87 -15.14 -16.75
N GLY A 111 -2.67 -14.40 -17.86
CA GLY A 111 -1.34 -14.09 -18.35
C GLY A 111 -0.57 -13.20 -17.37
N ALA A 112 -1.28 -12.27 -16.73
CA ALA A 112 -0.69 -11.40 -15.72
C ALA A 112 -0.34 -12.12 -14.41
N VAL A 113 -1.06 -13.20 -14.07
CA VAL A 113 -0.66 -14.10 -12.98
C VAL A 113 0.67 -14.80 -13.29
N VAL A 114 0.81 -15.32 -14.51
CA VAL A 114 2.07 -15.95 -14.97
C VAL A 114 3.21 -14.94 -14.93
N ASP A 115 3.01 -13.74 -15.46
CA ASP A 115 4.03 -12.68 -15.43
C ASP A 115 4.47 -12.34 -14.00
N ALA A 116 3.54 -12.32 -13.04
CA ALA A 116 3.84 -12.02 -11.64
C ALA A 116 4.73 -13.10 -11.01
N PHE A 117 4.37 -14.38 -11.16
CA PHE A 117 5.17 -15.49 -10.64
C PHE A 117 6.53 -15.60 -11.34
N ASP A 118 6.57 -15.42 -12.66
CA ASP A 118 7.80 -15.45 -13.43
C ASP A 118 8.76 -14.33 -13.00
N ALA A 119 8.25 -13.13 -12.78
CA ALA A 119 9.02 -12.01 -12.23
C ALA A 119 9.56 -12.32 -10.83
N LEU A 120 8.74 -12.89 -9.93
CA LEU A 120 9.18 -13.28 -8.60
C LEU A 120 10.32 -14.30 -8.65
N SER A 121 10.28 -15.25 -9.58
CA SER A 121 11.34 -16.26 -9.72
C SER A 121 12.70 -15.69 -10.12
N ALA A 122 12.76 -14.43 -10.61
CA ALA A 122 13.99 -13.74 -10.96
C ALA A 122 14.59 -12.92 -9.81
N VAL A 123 13.92 -12.87 -8.65
CA VAL A 123 14.38 -12.11 -7.48
C VAL A 123 15.50 -12.87 -6.74
N ASP A 124 16.48 -12.11 -6.27
CA ASP A 124 17.50 -12.56 -5.30
C ASP A 124 17.10 -12.01 -3.92
N ILE A 125 16.60 -12.90 -3.07
CA ILE A 125 15.97 -12.53 -1.81
C ILE A 125 16.95 -11.96 -0.78
N GLU A 126 18.24 -12.32 -0.87
CA GLU A 126 19.24 -11.81 0.08
C GLU A 126 19.48 -10.31 -0.09
N ARG A 127 19.12 -9.74 -1.25
CA ARG A 127 19.40 -8.35 -1.63
C ARG A 127 18.16 -7.47 -1.66
N VAL A 128 17.04 -7.96 -1.16
CA VAL A 128 15.79 -7.21 -0.93
C VAL A 128 15.27 -7.48 0.47
N ASP A 129 14.29 -6.70 0.92
CA ASP A 129 13.55 -7.06 2.12
C ASP A 129 12.67 -8.28 1.81
N TRP A 130 12.93 -9.42 2.46
CA TRP A 130 12.24 -10.67 2.15
C TRP A 130 10.72 -10.55 2.33
N ARG A 131 10.26 -9.65 3.21
CA ARG A 131 8.83 -9.38 3.43
C ARG A 131 8.16 -8.82 2.18
N ASP A 132 8.87 -8.02 1.38
CA ASP A 132 8.35 -7.50 0.12
C ASP A 132 8.18 -8.61 -0.93
N VAL A 133 9.04 -9.65 -0.88
CA VAL A 133 8.89 -10.85 -1.73
C VAL A 133 7.66 -11.64 -1.29
N SER A 134 7.48 -11.86 0.02
CA SER A 134 6.32 -12.57 0.57
C SER A 134 5.00 -11.86 0.23
N VAL A 135 4.89 -10.56 0.44
CA VAL A 135 3.69 -9.78 0.08
C VAL A 135 3.40 -9.86 -1.42
N ALA A 136 4.43 -9.75 -2.26
CA ALA A 136 4.24 -9.86 -3.71
C ALA A 136 3.80 -11.28 -4.14
N ALA A 137 4.31 -12.33 -3.49
CA ALA A 137 3.89 -13.71 -3.71
C ALA A 137 2.43 -13.94 -3.28
N MET A 138 2.01 -13.40 -2.13
CA MET A 138 0.61 -13.46 -1.67
C MET A 138 -0.35 -12.78 -2.65
N PHE A 139 0.01 -11.60 -3.20
CA PHE A 139 -0.81 -10.98 -4.25
C PHE A 139 -0.92 -11.86 -5.50
N ALA A 140 0.18 -12.48 -5.95
CA ALA A 140 0.17 -13.35 -7.12
C ALA A 140 -0.68 -14.61 -6.87
N ALA A 141 -0.57 -15.23 -5.70
CA ALA A 141 -1.34 -16.39 -5.30
C ALA A 141 -2.84 -16.07 -5.17
N TYR A 142 -3.19 -14.94 -4.53
CA TYR A 142 -4.57 -14.46 -4.46
C TYR A 142 -5.18 -14.24 -5.85
N ALA A 143 -4.44 -13.56 -6.74
CA ALA A 143 -4.87 -13.34 -8.13
C ALA A 143 -5.05 -14.66 -8.90
N ALA A 144 -4.18 -15.62 -8.63
CA ALA A 144 -4.23 -16.93 -9.26
C ALA A 144 -5.45 -17.74 -8.81
N ALA A 145 -5.81 -17.69 -7.52
CA ALA A 145 -6.99 -18.37 -6.99
C ALA A 145 -8.27 -17.89 -7.68
N GLY A 146 -8.38 -16.59 -7.95
CA GLY A 146 -9.51 -16.00 -8.68
C GLY A 146 -9.57 -16.32 -10.18
N SER A 147 -8.45 -16.70 -10.80
CA SER A 147 -8.36 -16.97 -12.26
C SER A 147 -8.27 -18.47 -12.61
N GLY A 148 -8.05 -19.35 -11.63
CA GLY A 148 -7.96 -20.80 -11.83
C GLY A 148 -6.65 -21.31 -12.44
N VAL A 149 -5.58 -20.50 -12.41
CA VAL A 149 -4.27 -20.77 -13.06
C VAL A 149 -3.12 -21.02 -12.04
N THR A 150 -3.46 -21.23 -10.77
CA THR A 150 -2.51 -21.31 -9.62
C THR A 150 -1.35 -22.29 -9.81
N ALA A 151 -1.65 -23.59 -9.91
CA ALA A 151 -0.65 -24.62 -9.63
C ALA A 151 0.47 -24.70 -10.68
N LEU A 152 0.15 -24.57 -11.98
CA LEU A 152 1.14 -24.72 -13.04
C LEU A 152 2.08 -23.50 -13.15
N ALA A 153 1.53 -22.29 -13.03
CA ALA A 153 2.33 -21.06 -13.10
C ALA A 153 3.29 -20.98 -11.91
N ALA A 154 2.79 -21.23 -10.70
CA ALA A 154 3.60 -21.22 -9.49
C ALA A 154 4.66 -22.33 -9.50
N ALA A 155 4.31 -23.57 -9.86
CA ALA A 155 5.28 -24.67 -9.93
C ALA A 155 6.41 -24.39 -10.92
N ALA A 156 6.09 -23.76 -12.07
CA ALA A 156 7.09 -23.34 -13.02
C ALA A 156 8.03 -22.29 -12.40
N ALA A 157 7.50 -21.26 -11.76
CA ALA A 157 8.30 -20.23 -11.10
C ALA A 157 9.19 -20.79 -9.98
N VAL A 158 8.64 -21.66 -9.12
CA VAL A 158 9.36 -22.41 -8.07
C VAL A 158 10.58 -23.15 -8.65
N SER A 159 10.44 -23.79 -9.82
CA SER A 159 11.56 -24.53 -10.44
C SER A 159 12.71 -23.65 -10.96
N ARG A 160 12.46 -22.35 -11.18
CA ARG A 160 13.46 -21.38 -11.68
C ARG A 160 14.04 -20.52 -10.56
N ALA A 161 13.30 -20.35 -9.48
CA ALA A 161 13.65 -19.50 -8.35
C ALA A 161 14.87 -20.03 -7.58
N GLU A 162 15.54 -19.13 -6.87
CA GLU A 162 16.47 -19.52 -5.80
C GLU A 162 15.71 -20.23 -4.67
N PRO A 163 16.35 -21.12 -3.89
CA PRO A 163 15.65 -21.97 -2.91
C PRO A 163 14.72 -21.21 -1.96
N GLN A 164 15.17 -20.10 -1.38
CA GLN A 164 14.36 -19.31 -0.46
C GLN A 164 13.19 -18.58 -1.15
N VAL A 165 13.37 -18.11 -2.38
CA VAL A 165 12.27 -17.51 -3.17
C VAL A 165 11.27 -18.60 -3.57
N ALA A 166 11.77 -19.79 -3.93
CA ALA A 166 10.95 -20.94 -4.26
C ALA A 166 10.08 -21.36 -3.05
N GLU A 167 10.65 -21.37 -1.84
CA GLU A 167 9.92 -21.61 -0.59
C GLU A 167 8.83 -20.56 -0.34
N VAL A 168 9.13 -19.28 -0.52
CA VAL A 168 8.13 -18.19 -0.36
C VAL A 168 6.98 -18.33 -1.37
N ILE A 169 7.29 -18.60 -2.65
CA ILE A 169 6.27 -18.79 -3.68
C ILE A 169 5.42 -20.03 -3.37
N ALA A 170 6.04 -21.15 -2.99
CA ALA A 170 5.35 -22.38 -2.66
C ALA A 170 4.42 -22.19 -1.45
N ALA A 171 4.92 -21.57 -0.37
CA ALA A 171 4.12 -21.28 0.82
C ALA A 171 2.90 -20.42 0.49
N ALA A 172 3.06 -19.38 -0.33
CA ALA A 172 1.95 -18.51 -0.71
C ALA A 172 0.85 -19.23 -1.51
N VAL A 173 1.17 -20.24 -2.33
CA VAL A 173 0.16 -20.97 -3.12
C VAL A 173 -0.43 -22.19 -2.41
N ASP A 174 0.22 -22.65 -1.35
CA ASP A 174 -0.28 -23.72 -0.48
C ASP A 174 -1.33 -23.21 0.53
N GLU A 175 -1.52 -21.89 0.64
CA GLU A 175 -2.61 -21.30 1.43
C GLU A 175 -3.98 -21.52 0.75
N ASP A 176 -4.86 -22.27 1.42
CA ASP A 176 -6.20 -22.61 0.92
C ASP A 176 -7.09 -21.37 0.71
N GLU A 177 -6.96 -20.36 1.58
CA GLU A 177 -7.70 -19.10 1.54
C GLU A 177 -6.78 -17.96 1.97
N ILE A 178 -6.46 -17.07 1.02
CA ILE A 178 -5.60 -15.91 1.27
C ILE A 178 -6.49 -14.72 1.65
N ASP A 179 -6.43 -14.30 2.90
CA ASP A 179 -6.98 -13.03 3.35
C ASP A 179 -5.93 -11.91 3.13
N LEU A 180 -6.14 -11.08 2.10
CA LEU A 180 -5.22 -9.98 1.82
C LEU A 180 -5.24 -8.89 2.91
N ALA A 181 -6.31 -8.76 3.68
CA ALA A 181 -6.37 -7.76 4.75
C ALA A 181 -5.40 -8.17 5.86
N ASP A 182 -5.51 -9.41 6.33
CA ASP A 182 -4.64 -9.94 7.40
C ASP A 182 -3.21 -10.18 6.92
N SER A 183 -3.03 -10.76 5.73
CA SER A 183 -1.69 -11.16 5.24
C SER A 183 -0.90 -10.02 4.60
N CYS A 184 -1.58 -9.00 4.06
CA CYS A 184 -0.92 -7.94 3.28
C CYS A 184 -1.33 -6.52 3.69
N GLY A 185 -2.34 -6.33 4.53
CA GLY A 185 -2.89 -5.01 4.87
C GLY A 185 -3.68 -4.38 3.72
N TYR A 186 -4.33 -5.18 2.86
CA TYR A 186 -5.15 -4.66 1.75
C TYR A 186 -6.49 -5.36 1.61
N ARG A 187 -7.53 -4.58 1.32
CA ARG A 187 -8.85 -5.09 0.95
C ARG A 187 -9.12 -4.89 -0.53
N VAL A 188 -9.68 -5.91 -1.19
CA VAL A 188 -10.19 -5.78 -2.56
C VAL A 188 -11.52 -5.03 -2.54
N VAL A 189 -11.57 -3.91 -3.26
CA VAL A 189 -12.75 -3.04 -3.34
C VAL A 189 -13.21 -2.92 -4.78
N ALA A 190 -14.50 -3.16 -5.02
CA ALA A 190 -15.10 -2.95 -6.33
C ALA A 190 -15.26 -1.45 -6.61
N THR A 191 -14.76 -0.99 -7.76
CA THR A 191 -14.93 0.40 -8.22
C THR A 191 -15.53 0.43 -9.62
N ALA A 192 -15.91 1.63 -10.10
CA ALA A 192 -16.44 1.81 -11.44
C ALA A 192 -15.45 1.38 -12.55
N ASP A 193 -14.14 1.44 -12.28
CA ASP A 193 -13.12 1.09 -13.26
C ASP A 193 -12.65 -0.37 -13.15
N GLY A 194 -13.14 -1.13 -12.15
CA GLY A 194 -12.71 -2.50 -11.83
C GLY A 194 -12.25 -2.63 -10.37
N ALA A 195 -11.74 -3.80 -9.99
CA ALA A 195 -11.22 -4.00 -8.63
C ALA A 195 -10.02 -3.07 -8.35
N ALA A 196 -9.97 -2.54 -7.13
CA ALA A 196 -8.87 -1.77 -6.55
C ALA A 196 -8.43 -2.42 -5.23
N LEU A 197 -7.21 -2.15 -4.79
CA LEU A 197 -6.73 -2.57 -3.46
C LEU A 197 -6.58 -1.31 -2.59
N PHE A 198 -7.32 -1.26 -1.50
CA PHE A 198 -7.22 -0.20 -0.50
C PHE A 198 -6.48 -0.72 0.73
N GLU A 199 -5.65 0.14 1.33
CA GLU A 199 -4.97 -0.18 2.59
C GLU A 199 -6.01 -0.49 3.67
N ASP A 200 -5.76 -1.48 4.51
CA ASP A 200 -6.66 -1.94 5.55
C ASP A 200 -5.92 -2.06 6.89
N ASP A 201 -6.39 -1.31 7.89
CA ASP A 201 -5.80 -1.30 9.23
C ASP A 201 -6.50 -2.31 10.15
N GLY A 202 -7.50 -3.03 9.66
CA GLY A 202 -8.24 -4.05 10.40
C GLY A 202 -9.41 -3.51 11.23
N GLU A 203 -9.75 -2.23 11.12
CA GLU A 203 -10.90 -1.67 11.85
C GLU A 203 -12.24 -2.13 11.25
N SER A 204 -13.26 -2.18 12.11
CA SER A 204 -14.62 -2.50 11.68
C SER A 204 -15.13 -1.53 10.61
N TYR A 205 -15.79 -2.07 9.59
CA TYR A 205 -16.29 -1.30 8.46
C TYR A 205 -17.65 -1.82 8.00
N GLU A 206 -18.70 -1.25 8.60
CA GLU A 206 -20.11 -1.55 8.32
C GLU A 206 -20.93 -0.25 8.11
N PRO A 207 -20.51 0.69 7.24
CA PRO A 207 -21.30 1.89 6.99
C PRO A 207 -22.59 1.56 6.24
N ASP A 208 -23.68 2.28 6.56
CA ASP A 208 -24.95 2.20 5.84
C ASP A 208 -24.84 2.79 4.43
N ARG A 209 -23.98 3.80 4.26
CA ARG A 209 -23.67 4.42 2.97
C ARG A 209 -22.36 3.88 2.41
N ASP A 210 -22.37 3.62 1.10
CA ASP A 210 -21.14 3.33 0.37
C ASP A 210 -20.21 4.57 0.36
N LEU A 211 -19.11 4.50 1.11
CA LEU A 211 -18.12 5.56 1.21
C LEU A 211 -17.09 5.52 0.07
N VAL A 212 -17.00 4.42 -0.70
CA VAL A 212 -15.98 4.24 -1.74
C VAL A 212 -16.07 5.33 -2.83
N PRO A 213 -17.25 5.65 -3.41
CA PRO A 213 -17.36 6.72 -4.40
C PRO A 213 -17.02 8.09 -3.81
N ILE A 214 -17.27 8.30 -2.51
CA ILE A 214 -16.97 9.56 -1.83
C ILE A 214 -15.46 9.71 -1.67
N ALA A 215 -14.77 8.67 -1.19
CA ALA A 215 -13.31 8.65 -1.05
C ALA A 215 -12.60 8.88 -2.39
N LEU A 216 -13.04 8.21 -3.46
CA LEU A 216 -12.49 8.42 -4.80
C LEU A 216 -12.79 9.84 -5.33
N GLY A 217 -13.97 10.39 -5.02
CA GLY A 217 -14.29 11.79 -5.33
C GLY A 217 -13.40 12.78 -4.59
N VAL A 218 -13.08 12.52 -3.31
CA VAL A 218 -12.14 13.32 -2.52
C VAL A 218 -10.74 13.21 -3.09
N ALA A 219 -10.27 12.01 -3.41
CA ALA A 219 -8.97 11.79 -4.04
C ALA A 219 -8.85 12.60 -5.35
N ALA A 220 -9.87 12.55 -6.22
CA ALA A 220 -9.91 13.36 -7.43
C ALA A 220 -9.90 14.86 -7.14
N ALA A 221 -10.65 15.33 -6.14
CA ALA A 221 -10.67 16.74 -5.74
C ALA A 221 -9.32 17.25 -5.23
N VAL A 222 -8.57 16.40 -4.51
CA VAL A 222 -7.22 16.66 -4.02
C VAL A 222 -6.23 16.74 -5.18
N GLU A 223 -6.25 15.78 -6.12
CA GLU A 223 -5.35 15.80 -7.27
C GLU A 223 -5.63 16.96 -8.24
N GLN A 224 -6.90 17.30 -8.47
CA GLN A 224 -7.31 18.43 -9.32
C GLN A 224 -6.85 19.80 -8.79
N ASP A 225 -6.58 19.91 -7.49
CA ASP A 225 -5.99 21.12 -6.90
C ASP A 225 -4.52 21.31 -7.32
N GLY A 226 -3.84 20.26 -7.77
CA GLY A 226 -2.47 20.29 -8.28
C GLY A 226 -1.39 20.50 -7.22
N ARG A 227 -1.76 20.63 -5.93
CA ARG A 227 -0.78 20.74 -4.82
C ARG A 227 -0.36 19.40 -4.26
N TYR A 228 -1.24 18.41 -4.32
CA TYR A 228 -1.03 17.11 -3.75
C TYR A 228 -1.22 16.02 -4.81
N ARG A 229 -0.42 14.95 -4.69
CA ARG A 229 -0.63 13.68 -5.36
C ARG A 229 -1.20 12.72 -4.33
N VAL A 230 -2.33 12.09 -4.62
CA VAL A 230 -2.85 11.02 -3.78
C VAL A 230 -1.92 9.81 -3.89
N GLU A 231 -1.48 9.31 -2.75
CA GLU A 231 -0.58 8.17 -2.63
C GLU A 231 -1.34 6.89 -2.33
N GLY A 232 -2.43 7.00 -1.57
CA GLY A 232 -3.20 5.84 -1.11
C GLY A 232 -4.64 6.21 -0.77
N VAL A 233 -5.48 5.18 -0.79
CA VAL A 233 -6.83 5.18 -0.24
C VAL A 233 -6.93 3.99 0.70
N GLY A 234 -7.38 4.22 1.92
CA GLY A 234 -7.59 3.18 2.92
C GLY A 234 -9.07 2.94 3.24
N ILE A 235 -9.37 1.75 3.74
CA ILE A 235 -10.67 1.27 4.19
C ILE A 235 -10.49 0.55 5.54
N GLY A 236 -11.51 0.53 6.40
CA GLY A 236 -11.34 -0.06 7.74
C GLY A 236 -10.23 0.64 8.50
N GLN A 237 -10.24 1.97 8.48
CA GLN A 237 -9.18 2.81 9.02
C GLN A 237 -9.55 3.37 10.38
N GLU A 238 -8.59 3.53 11.28
CA GLU A 238 -8.82 4.29 12.51
C GLU A 238 -8.95 5.79 12.19
N LEU A 239 -9.83 6.52 12.90
CA LEU A 239 -9.78 7.97 12.96
C LEU A 239 -9.00 8.38 14.22
N PRO A 240 -7.72 8.81 14.11
CA PRO A 240 -6.88 8.97 15.28
C PRO A 240 -7.42 10.02 16.26
N PRO A 241 -7.52 9.69 17.57
CA PRO A 241 -8.06 10.59 18.60
C PRO A 241 -7.43 12.00 18.62
N ILE A 242 -6.14 12.08 18.33
CA ILE A 242 -5.36 13.33 18.32
C ILE A 242 -5.84 14.34 17.27
N TRP A 243 -6.45 13.88 16.17
CA TRP A 243 -6.93 14.76 15.09
C TRP A 243 -8.32 15.32 15.34
N VAL A 244 -9.01 14.84 16.37
CA VAL A 244 -10.38 15.28 16.68
C VAL A 244 -10.52 15.77 18.13
N GLY A 245 -9.47 15.67 18.94
CA GLY A 245 -9.48 16.11 20.33
C GLY A 245 -10.18 15.11 21.26
N ALA A 246 -10.28 13.84 20.87
CA ALA A 246 -10.90 12.80 21.68
C ALA A 246 -10.10 12.52 22.98
N ASP A 247 -8.79 12.82 23.01
CA ASP A 247 -7.96 12.70 24.22
C ASP A 247 -8.36 13.67 25.33
N VAL A 248 -9.04 14.78 24.97
CA VAL A 248 -9.39 15.86 25.90
C VAL A 248 -10.90 16.04 26.06
N ASP A 249 -11.71 15.63 25.09
CA ASP A 249 -13.17 15.67 25.16
C ASP A 249 -13.80 14.28 25.01
N ARG A 250 -14.33 13.76 26.13
CA ARG A 250 -15.04 12.46 26.19
C ARG A 250 -16.23 12.37 25.25
N ARG A 251 -16.88 13.49 24.90
CA ARG A 251 -17.99 13.49 23.95
C ARG A 251 -17.50 13.20 22.54
N VAL A 252 -16.33 13.72 22.18
CA VAL A 252 -15.70 13.40 20.90
C VAL A 252 -15.24 11.96 20.88
N ALA A 253 -14.59 11.48 21.96
CA ALA A 253 -14.19 10.07 22.07
C ALA A 253 -15.38 9.12 21.85
N ALA A 254 -16.49 9.34 22.57
CA ALA A 254 -17.70 8.53 22.41
C ALA A 254 -18.35 8.67 21.01
N ALA A 255 -18.14 9.79 20.31
CA ALA A 255 -18.61 9.95 18.94
C ALA A 255 -17.74 9.19 17.94
N VAL A 256 -16.41 9.15 18.13
CA VAL A 256 -15.47 8.35 17.34
C VAL A 256 -15.72 6.85 17.54
N GLU A 257 -15.90 6.40 18.78
CA GLU A 257 -16.27 5.01 19.09
C GLU A 257 -17.61 4.58 18.45
N GLY A 258 -18.49 5.56 18.17
CA GLY A 258 -19.78 5.34 17.52
C GLY A 258 -19.74 5.40 15.99
N MET A 259 -18.56 5.40 15.37
CA MET A 259 -18.43 5.35 13.92
C MET A 259 -18.71 3.93 13.40
N THR A 260 -19.43 3.84 12.29
CA THR A 260 -19.78 2.56 11.64
C THR A 260 -18.74 2.15 10.59
N GLY A 261 -17.93 3.10 10.13
CA GLY A 261 -16.80 2.83 9.25
C GLY A 261 -16.03 4.10 8.93
N CYS A 262 -14.75 3.94 8.60
CA CYS A 262 -13.87 5.05 8.24
C CYS A 262 -12.93 4.63 7.09
N MET A 263 -12.71 5.57 6.18
CA MET A 263 -11.79 5.49 5.06
C MET A 263 -10.77 6.63 5.14
N THR A 264 -9.62 6.47 4.50
CA THR A 264 -8.58 7.50 4.42
C THR A 264 -8.24 7.81 2.97
N VAL A 265 -7.90 9.06 2.70
CA VAL A 265 -7.22 9.48 1.47
C VAL A 265 -5.92 10.14 1.90
N THR A 266 -4.79 9.53 1.54
CA THR A 266 -3.45 9.99 1.90
C THR A 266 -2.79 10.60 0.67
N ALA A 267 -2.22 11.80 0.83
CA ALA A 267 -1.61 12.52 -0.26
C ALA A 267 -0.32 13.24 0.17
N ALA A 268 0.65 13.32 -0.75
CA ALA A 268 1.91 14.04 -0.56
C ALA A 268 2.00 15.26 -1.47
N PRO A 269 2.72 16.32 -1.08
CA PRO A 269 2.90 17.48 -1.93
C PRO A 269 3.62 17.13 -3.23
N VAL A 270 3.18 17.74 -4.33
CA VAL A 270 3.87 17.62 -5.61
C VAL A 270 5.26 18.26 -5.52
N GLY A 271 6.25 17.60 -6.13
CA GLY A 271 7.65 18.03 -6.09
C GLY A 271 7.86 19.48 -6.53
N GLY A 272 8.80 20.17 -5.88
CA GLY A 272 9.13 21.58 -6.16
C GLY A 272 8.32 22.61 -5.37
N GLN A 273 7.26 22.20 -4.67
CA GLN A 273 6.48 23.11 -3.81
C GLN A 273 7.14 23.37 -2.46
N VAL A 274 7.90 22.41 -1.93
CA VAL A 274 8.63 22.51 -0.66
C VAL A 274 10.02 21.89 -0.72
N ARG A 275 10.91 22.33 0.17
CA ARG A 275 12.29 21.83 0.27
C ARG A 275 12.39 20.36 0.69
N SER A 276 11.32 19.75 1.20
CA SER A 276 11.32 18.34 1.64
C SER A 276 9.90 17.75 1.59
N PRO A 277 9.35 17.42 0.40
CA PRO A 277 7.97 16.99 0.26
C PRO A 277 7.63 15.74 1.09
N GLY A 278 8.54 14.79 1.24
CA GLY A 278 8.34 13.59 2.07
C GLY A 278 8.25 13.83 3.59
N ARG A 279 8.31 15.08 4.05
CA ARG A 279 8.07 15.45 5.45
C ARG A 279 6.69 16.05 5.66
N HIS A 280 5.90 16.23 4.60
CA HIS A 280 4.58 16.84 4.64
C HIS A 280 3.57 15.87 4.06
N PHE A 281 2.36 15.89 4.60
CA PHE A 281 1.27 15.06 4.12
C PHE A 281 -0.07 15.78 4.25
N LEU A 282 -1.04 15.30 3.49
CA LEU A 282 -2.45 15.64 3.59
C LEU A 282 -3.22 14.33 3.74
N ASN A 283 -3.91 14.15 4.87
CA ASN A 283 -4.83 13.04 5.09
C ASN A 283 -6.25 13.57 5.12
N VAL A 284 -7.18 12.87 4.48
CA VAL A 284 -8.61 13.08 4.64
C VAL A 284 -9.23 11.81 5.18
N TYR A 285 -9.67 11.84 6.43
CA TYR A 285 -10.47 10.77 7.02
C TYR A 285 -11.93 11.00 6.66
N LEU A 286 -12.61 9.96 6.21
CA LEU A 286 -14.02 9.97 5.78
C LEU A 286 -14.75 8.92 6.61
N ALA A 287 -15.62 9.35 7.51
CA ALA A 287 -16.29 8.45 8.43
C ALA A 287 -17.81 8.60 8.37
N GLU A 288 -18.51 7.50 8.58
CA GLU A 288 -19.93 7.50 8.89
C GLU A 288 -20.14 7.28 10.39
N ALA A 289 -20.89 8.19 11.01
CA ALA A 289 -21.31 8.09 12.40
C ALA A 289 -22.66 7.39 12.53
N ALA A 290 -22.92 6.77 13.68
CA ALA A 290 -24.24 6.22 14.00
C ALA A 290 -25.36 7.30 13.95
N THR A 291 -25.03 8.56 14.24
CA THR A 291 -25.98 9.68 14.18
C THR A 291 -25.39 10.95 13.56
N ALA A 292 -26.25 11.81 13.02
CA ALA A 292 -25.82 13.10 12.47
C ALA A 292 -25.22 14.04 13.53
N GLU A 293 -25.68 13.93 14.78
CA GLU A 293 -25.13 14.70 15.90
C GLU A 293 -23.69 14.28 16.19
N GLN A 294 -23.38 12.98 16.19
CA GLN A 294 -22.02 12.48 16.38
C GLN A 294 -21.07 12.95 15.27
N ALA A 295 -21.50 12.91 14.01
CA ALA A 295 -20.70 13.45 12.89
C ALA A 295 -20.35 14.93 13.10
N VAL A 296 -21.32 15.74 13.58
CA VAL A 296 -21.09 17.15 13.91
C VAL A 296 -20.15 17.31 15.11
N ILE A 297 -20.26 16.46 16.14
CA ILE A 297 -19.36 16.48 17.30
C ILE A 297 -17.92 16.23 16.85
N VAL A 298 -17.69 15.21 16.02
CA VAL A 298 -16.35 14.88 15.51
C VAL A 298 -15.78 16.00 14.64
N ALA A 299 -16.57 16.53 13.70
CA ALA A 299 -16.12 17.65 12.87
C ALA A 299 -15.78 18.91 13.70
N ARG A 300 -16.55 19.21 14.74
CA ARG A 300 -16.24 20.33 15.65
C ARG A 300 -15.02 20.07 16.51
N GLY A 301 -14.82 18.84 16.95
CA GLY A 301 -13.61 18.42 17.66
C GLY A 301 -12.37 18.67 16.81
N ALA A 302 -12.41 18.26 15.54
CA ALA A 302 -11.36 18.54 14.55
C ALA A 302 -11.08 20.04 14.37
N ASP A 303 -12.12 20.86 14.19
CA ASP A 303 -11.97 22.33 14.06
C ASP A 303 -11.44 23.01 15.36
N SER A 304 -11.46 22.31 16.51
CA SER A 304 -10.95 22.82 17.79
C SER A 304 -9.47 22.48 18.06
N ILE A 305 -8.86 21.64 17.21
CA ILE A 305 -7.44 21.28 17.34
C ILE A 305 -6.56 22.46 16.95
N GLU A 306 -5.82 22.98 17.92
CA GLU A 306 -4.75 23.95 17.70
C GLU A 306 -3.40 23.25 17.72
N GLY A 307 -2.63 23.38 16.63
CA GLY A 307 -1.31 22.77 16.50
C GLY A 307 -0.33 23.67 15.77
N THR A 308 0.94 23.66 16.19
CA THR A 308 2.02 24.37 15.47
C THR A 308 2.54 23.58 14.27
N ARG A 309 2.20 22.28 14.16
CA ARG A 309 2.72 21.33 13.16
C ARG A 309 1.65 20.72 12.26
N SER A 310 0.39 21.06 12.50
CA SER A 310 -0.75 20.57 11.75
C SER A 310 -1.80 21.65 11.63
N VAL A 311 -2.54 21.60 10.54
CA VAL A 311 -3.81 22.30 10.37
C VAL A 311 -4.86 21.24 10.14
N VAL A 312 -5.90 21.29 10.96
CA VAL A 312 -6.99 20.33 10.94
C VAL A 312 -8.29 21.08 10.62
N SER A 313 -9.13 20.47 9.78
CA SER A 313 -10.47 20.99 9.51
C SER A 313 -11.50 19.87 9.49
N GLY A 314 -12.60 20.06 10.20
CA GLY A 314 -13.73 19.15 10.24
C GLY A 314 -14.90 19.61 9.37
N ILE A 315 -15.53 18.65 8.71
CA ILE A 315 -16.69 18.85 7.83
C ILE A 315 -17.72 17.80 8.20
N ALA A 316 -18.99 18.18 8.37
CA ALA A 316 -20.06 17.23 8.64
C ALA A 316 -21.24 17.51 7.71
N ALA A 317 -21.83 16.44 7.18
CA ALA A 317 -23.09 16.48 6.46
C ALA A 317 -23.89 15.22 6.78
N ARG A 318 -25.05 15.40 7.40
CA ARG A 318 -25.88 14.29 7.91
C ARG A 318 -25.04 13.42 8.84
N ARG A 319 -25.03 12.09 8.62
CA ARG A 319 -24.23 11.10 9.37
C ARG A 319 -22.78 11.01 8.91
N LEU A 320 -22.38 11.70 7.85
CA LEU A 320 -20.99 11.67 7.40
C LEU A 320 -20.20 12.83 7.99
N CYS A 321 -18.94 12.57 8.29
CA CYS A 321 -17.95 13.60 8.54
C CYS A 321 -16.64 13.34 7.79
N ALA A 322 -15.94 14.42 7.47
CA ALA A 322 -14.58 14.38 6.99
C ALA A 322 -13.66 15.17 7.93
N VAL A 323 -12.46 14.65 8.17
CA VAL A 323 -11.39 15.33 8.92
C VAL A 323 -10.19 15.47 7.99
N VAL A 324 -9.90 16.71 7.61
CA VAL A 324 -8.79 17.06 6.72
C VAL A 324 -7.62 17.49 7.58
N VAL A 325 -6.50 16.77 7.48
CA VAL A 325 -5.27 17.00 8.24
C VAL A 325 -4.15 17.32 7.26
N ALA A 326 -3.60 18.53 7.32
CA ALA A 326 -2.35 18.87 6.65
C ALA A 326 -1.26 19.07 7.70
N ALA A 327 -0.19 18.30 7.64
CA ALA A 327 0.82 18.30 8.70
C ALA A 327 2.24 18.11 8.18
N SER A 328 3.19 18.45 9.04
CA SER A 328 4.62 18.21 8.87
C SER A 328 5.11 17.24 9.95
N THR A 329 5.85 16.21 9.55
CA THR A 329 6.52 15.28 10.47
C THR A 329 7.78 15.87 11.09
N SER A 330 8.23 17.04 10.61
CA SER A 330 9.46 17.70 11.08
C SER A 330 9.16 18.86 12.02
N ALA A 331 9.85 18.89 13.16
CA ALA A 331 9.66 19.90 14.19
C ALA A 331 10.04 21.33 13.74
N ASP A 332 10.94 21.44 12.76
CA ASP A 332 11.47 22.69 12.23
C ASP A 332 10.71 23.23 11.00
N GLN A 333 9.67 22.52 10.53
CA GLN A 333 8.93 22.90 9.34
C GLN A 333 7.44 23.04 9.66
N PRO A 334 6.85 24.24 9.50
CA PRO A 334 5.39 24.40 9.63
C PRO A 334 4.68 23.66 8.49
N PRO A 335 3.39 23.31 8.66
CA PRO A 335 2.60 22.73 7.59
C PRO A 335 2.54 23.68 6.38
N ILE A 336 2.42 23.09 5.18
CA ILE A 336 2.23 23.84 3.91
C ILE A 336 0.93 24.63 3.95
N GLU A 337 -0.08 24.05 4.59
CA GLU A 337 -1.42 24.59 4.63
C GLU A 337 -1.66 25.46 5.87
N THR A 338 -2.59 26.38 5.72
CA THR A 338 -3.21 27.20 6.75
C THR A 338 -4.71 26.88 6.76
N ALA A 339 -5.44 27.26 7.81
CA ALA A 339 -6.90 27.08 7.83
C ALA A 339 -7.57 27.74 6.61
N ALA A 340 -7.12 28.95 6.25
CA ALA A 340 -7.64 29.69 5.10
C ALA A 340 -7.31 29.01 3.77
N SER A 341 -6.15 28.38 3.63
CA SER A 341 -5.82 27.68 2.39
C SER A 341 -6.58 26.36 2.26
N LEU A 342 -6.80 25.60 3.35
CA LEU A 342 -7.58 24.36 3.33
C LEU A 342 -9.06 24.57 2.94
N ASP A 343 -9.61 25.77 3.13
CA ASP A 343 -11.01 26.07 2.82
C ASP A 343 -11.38 25.77 1.35
N ARG A 344 -10.41 25.83 0.44
CA ARG A 344 -10.59 25.43 -0.98
C ARG A 344 -10.97 23.96 -1.17
N LEU A 345 -10.52 23.07 -0.28
CA LEU A 345 -10.89 21.65 -0.26
C LEU A 345 -12.18 21.43 0.54
N ARG A 346 -12.41 22.26 1.57
CA ARG A 346 -13.58 22.16 2.45
C ARG A 346 -14.90 22.17 1.69
N SER A 347 -15.06 23.13 0.78
CA SER A 347 -16.27 23.23 -0.06
C SER A 347 -16.49 22.01 -0.95
N LYS A 348 -15.45 21.57 -1.67
CA LYS A 348 -15.51 20.39 -2.55
C LYS A 348 -15.86 19.12 -1.77
N ILE A 349 -15.26 18.93 -0.59
CA ILE A 349 -15.53 17.76 0.25
C ILE A 349 -16.96 17.83 0.79
N ALA A 350 -17.42 18.99 1.26
CA ALA A 350 -18.78 19.16 1.74
C ALA A 350 -19.83 18.77 0.68
N ASP A 351 -19.61 19.16 -0.58
CA ASP A 351 -20.49 18.79 -1.70
C ASP A 351 -20.53 17.27 -1.93
N LEU A 352 -19.41 16.57 -1.77
CA LEU A 352 -19.32 15.11 -1.89
C LEU A 352 -20.03 14.38 -0.74
N LEU A 353 -20.06 14.97 0.46
CA LEU A 353 -20.75 14.38 1.60
C LEU A 353 -22.28 14.45 1.47
N GLY A 354 -22.85 15.47 0.81
CA GLY A 354 -24.26 15.50 0.38
C GLY A 354 -25.27 16.27 1.23
#